data_AF-A0A9J6G7L8-F1
#
_entry.id   AF-A0A9J6G7L8-F1
#
_cell.length_a   1.000
_cell.length_b   1.000
_cell.length_c   1.000
_cell.angle_alpha   90.00
_cell.angle_beta   90.00
_cell.angle_gamma   90.00
#
_symmetry.space_group_name_H-M   'P 1'
#
loop_
_entity.id
_entity.type
_entity.pdbx_description
1 polymer ?
#
loop_
_entity_poly.entity_id
_entity_poly.type
_entity_poly.pdbx_seq_one_letter_code
_entity_poly.pdbx_strand_id
1 'polypeptide(L)' 'MKRQDRSVCLLLDNCSAHRLDGSVKLTNVELKFFPPNCTSLIQPLDQGVINSVKYAYRSRLLQRILEHRAWPRHQS' A
#
# COMPACT_ATOMS: atom_id res chain seq x y z
N MET A 1 15.56 -0.72 -15.79
CA MET A 1 14.68 -1.41 -16.76
C MET A 1 15.26 -1.29 -18.17
N LYS A 2 15.01 -0.23 -18.94
CA LYS A 2 15.55 -0.09 -20.31
C LYS A 2 17.06 -0.15 -20.45
N ARG A 3 17.81 0.64 -19.66
CA ARG A 3 19.29 0.67 -19.71
C ARG A 3 19.94 -0.68 -19.32
N GLN A 4 19.20 -1.52 -18.62
CA GLN A 4 19.64 -2.86 -18.19
C GLN A 4 18.99 -3.97 -19.03
N ASP A 5 18.26 -3.59 -20.09
CA ASP A 5 17.47 -4.49 -20.93
C ASP A 5 16.54 -5.43 -20.16
N ARG A 6 15.96 -4.94 -19.07
CA ARG A 6 15.00 -5.68 -18.24
C ARG A 6 13.60 -5.13 -18.47
N SER A 7 12.67 -6.04 -18.71
CA SER A 7 11.23 -5.76 -18.75
C SER A 7 10.57 -6.15 -17.43
N VAL A 8 9.61 -5.34 -16.99
CA VAL A 8 8.81 -5.63 -15.79
C VAL A 8 7.33 -5.55 -16.10
N CYS A 9 6.57 -6.39 -15.42
CA CYS A 9 5.12 -6.30 -15.34
C CYS A 9 4.76 -5.58 -14.03
N LEU A 10 4.02 -4.49 -14.14
CA LEU A 10 3.49 -3.75 -13.01
C LEU A 10 1.99 -4.08 -12.87
N LEU A 11 1.64 -4.66 -11.73
CA LEU A 11 0.26 -5.01 -11.38
C LEU A 11 -0.38 -3.81 -10.67
N LEU A 12 -1.49 -3.30 -11.21
CA LEU A 12 -2.18 -2.11 -10.72
C LEU A 12 -3.65 -2.38 -10.42
N ASP A 13 -4.20 -1.63 -9.47
CA ASP A 13 -5.64 -1.56 -9.27
C ASP A 13 -6.30 -0.69 -10.37
N ASN A 14 -7.63 -0.69 -10.41
CA ASN A 14 -8.40 0.08 -11.40
C ASN A 14 -8.60 1.56 -11.01
N CYS A 15 -7.72 2.14 -10.18
CA CYS A 15 -7.80 3.56 -9.83
C CYS A 15 -7.71 4.42 -11.12
N SER A 16 -8.58 5.42 -11.23
CA SER A 16 -8.64 6.29 -12.42
C SER A 16 -7.32 7.03 -12.67
N ALA A 17 -6.56 7.33 -11.60
CA ALA A 17 -5.24 7.94 -11.69
C ALA A 17 -4.19 7.05 -12.41
N HIS A 18 -4.42 5.74 -12.52
CA HIS A 18 -3.52 4.81 -13.22
C HIS A 18 -3.80 4.74 -14.72
N ARG A 19 -4.88 5.36 -15.22
CA ARG A 19 -5.20 5.37 -16.64
C ARG A 19 -4.29 6.35 -17.37
N LEU A 20 -3.48 5.83 -18.28
CA LEU A 20 -2.65 6.65 -19.16
C LEU A 20 -3.54 7.28 -20.24
N ASP A 21 -3.34 8.57 -20.51
CA ASP A 21 -4.06 9.37 -21.52
C ASP A 21 -3.52 9.16 -22.96
N GLY A 22 -2.77 8.08 -23.19
CA GLY A 22 -2.18 7.74 -24.49
C GLY A 22 -0.95 8.56 -24.88
N SER A 23 -0.64 9.65 -24.16
CA SER A 23 0.58 10.45 -24.38
C SER A 23 1.85 9.75 -23.86
N VAL A 24 1.68 8.88 -22.85
CA VAL A 24 2.78 8.16 -22.19
C VAL A 24 3.03 6.81 -22.89
N LYS A 25 4.22 6.67 -23.49
CA LYS A 25 4.69 5.40 -24.07
C LYS A 25 5.66 4.70 -23.13
N LEU A 26 5.28 3.52 -22.66
CA LEU A 26 6.14 2.63 -21.87
C LEU A 26 6.92 1.71 -22.81
N THR A 27 8.23 1.54 -22.56
CA THR A 27 9.13 0.76 -23.45
C THR A 27 9.62 -0.55 -22.84
N ASN A 28 9.68 -0.66 -21.52
CA ASN A 28 10.13 -1.87 -20.79
C ASN A 28 9.27 -2.13 -19.54
N VAL A 29 8.05 -1.59 -19.54
CA VAL A 29 7.08 -1.76 -18.47
C VAL A 29 5.76 -2.13 -19.11
N GLU A 30 5.25 -3.30 -18.75
CA GLU A 30 3.90 -3.73 -19.08
C GLU A 30 3.00 -3.44 -17.88
N LEU A 31 1.85 -2.81 -18.11
CA LEU A 31 0.83 -2.61 -17.08
C LEU A 31 -0.21 -3.72 -17.17
N LYS A 32 -0.49 -4.39 -16.06
CA LYS A 32 -1.63 -5.30 -15.94
C LYS A 32 -2.55 -4.82 -14.83
N PHE A 33 -3.82 -4.71 -15.14
CA PHE A 33 -4.84 -4.31 -14.19
C PHE A 33 -5.52 -5.54 -13.60
N PHE A 34 -5.74 -5.54 -12.29
CA PHE A 34 -6.58 -6.55 -11.66
C PHE A 34 -8.05 -6.42 -12.11
N PRO A 35 -8.87 -7.48 -11.98
CA PRO A 35 -10.31 -7.34 -12.20
C PRO A 35 -10.92 -6.28 -11.26
N PRO A 36 -11.95 -5.54 -11.72
CA PRO A 36 -12.67 -4.61 -10.86
C PRO A 36 -13.25 -5.35 -9.64
N ASN A 37 -13.24 -4.68 -8.48
CA ASN A 37 -13.76 -5.20 -7.21
C ASN A 37 -13.03 -6.42 -6.59
N CYS A 38 -11.84 -6.78 -7.08
CA CYS A 38 -10.97 -7.80 -6.44
C CYS A 38 -9.94 -7.21 -5.45
N THR A 39 -10.05 -5.92 -5.12
CA THR A 39 -8.98 -5.12 -4.48
C THR A 39 -8.53 -5.69 -3.12
N SER A 40 -9.43 -6.10 -2.24
CA SER A 40 -9.01 -6.62 -0.92
C SER A 40 -8.56 -8.09 -0.92
N LEU A 41 -9.04 -8.90 -1.86
CA LEU A 41 -8.90 -10.37 -1.81
C LEU A 41 -7.74 -10.91 -2.65
N ILE A 42 -7.21 -10.13 -3.60
CA ILE A 42 -6.16 -10.62 -4.51
C ILE A 42 -4.94 -9.69 -4.54
N GLN A 43 -5.03 -8.44 -4.09
CA GLN A 43 -3.91 -7.51 -4.24
C GLN A 43 -2.80 -7.75 -3.20
N PRO A 44 -1.58 -8.11 -3.65
CA PRO A 44 -0.49 -8.46 -2.73
C PRO A 44 -0.08 -7.29 -1.83
N LEU A 45 -0.22 -6.06 -2.30
CA LEU A 45 0.14 -4.87 -1.54
C LEU A 45 -0.81 -4.66 -0.37
N ASP A 46 -2.12 -4.85 -0.58
CA ASP A 46 -3.13 -4.73 0.45
C ASP A 46 -2.99 -5.81 1.52
N GLN A 47 -2.80 -7.07 1.11
CA GLN A 47 -2.70 -8.20 2.04
C GLN A 47 -1.37 -8.27 2.80
N GLY A 48 -0.27 -7.92 2.15
CA GLY A 48 1.05 -8.00 2.73
C GLY A 48 1.44 -6.69 3.41
N VAL A 49 1.97 -5.77 2.60
CA VAL A 49 2.69 -4.59 3.07
C VAL A 49 1.75 -3.63 3.81
N ILE A 50 0.62 -3.25 3.21
CA ILE A 50 -0.30 -2.27 3.80
C ILE A 50 -0.90 -2.81 5.09
N ASN A 51 -1.32 -4.07 5.11
CA ASN A 51 -1.83 -4.71 6.33
C ASN A 51 -0.79 -4.67 7.45
N SER A 52 0.46 -5.06 7.14
CA SER A 52 1.56 -5.07 8.11
C SER A 52 1.87 -3.67 8.66
N VAL A 53 1.89 -2.65 7.79
CA VAL A 53 2.07 -1.25 8.19
C VAL A 53 0.92 -0.76 9.08
N LYS A 54 -0.34 -1.02 8.69
CA LYS A 54 -1.52 -0.65 9.48
C LYS A 54 -1.51 -1.31 10.86
N TYR A 55 -1.16 -2.59 10.92
CA TYR A 55 -1.03 -3.32 12.18
C TYR A 55 0.04 -2.67 13.07
N ALA A 56 1.25 -2.48 12.55
CA ALA A 56 2.36 -1.94 13.30
C ALA A 56 2.14 -0.48 13.76
N TYR A 57 1.40 0.31 12.96
CA TYR A 57 0.97 1.65 13.36
C TYR A 57 -0.02 1.61 14.52
N ARG A 58 -1.08 0.78 14.42
CA ARG A 58 -2.11 0.65 15.45
C ARG A 58 -1.53 0.17 16.78
N SER A 59 -0.63 -0.81 16.76
CA SER A 59 0.05 -1.30 17.96
C SER A 59 0.85 -0.19 18.66
N ARG A 60 1.62 0.60 17.90
CA ARG A 60 2.37 1.75 18.46
C ARG A 60 1.46 2.86 18.99
N LEU A 61 0.36 3.13 18.28
CA LEU A 61 -0.61 4.13 18.72
C LEU A 61 -1.25 3.71 20.05
N LEU A 62 -1.67 2.45 20.17
CA LEU A 62 -2.25 1.93 21.41
C LEU A 62 -1.24 1.96 22.56
N GLN A 63 0.01 1.56 22.29
CA GLN A 63 1.09 1.66 23.28
C GLN A 63 1.24 3.10 23.79
N ARG A 64 1.32 4.09 22.91
CA ARG A 64 1.42 5.51 23.29
C ARG A 64 0.22 5.99 24.11
N ILE A 65 -0.99 5.58 23.75
CA ILE A 65 -2.21 5.95 24.47
C ILE A 65 -2.20 5.34 25.89
N LEU A 66 -1.80 4.08 26.02
CA LEU A 66 -1.72 3.40 27.31
C LEU A 66 -0.60 4.00 28.19
N GLU A 67 0.56 4.29 27.62
CA GLU A 67 1.65 5.01 28.30
C GLU A 67 1.20 6.39 28.79
N HIS A 68 0.46 7.15 27.97
CA HIS A 68 -0.11 8.44 28.37
C HIS A 68 -1.21 8.31 29.44
N ARG A 69 -1.93 7.20 29.50
CA ARG A 69 -2.99 6.94 30.50
C ARG A 69 -2.48 6.28 31.78
N ALA A 70 -1.24 5.81 31.81
CA ALA A 70 -0.66 5.06 32.93
C ALA A 70 0.07 5.93 33.99
N TRP A 71 -0.09 7.27 33.99
CA TRP A 71 0.53 8.14 35.01
C TRP A 71 -0.31 9.41 35.34
N PRO A 72 -0.59 9.74 36.62
CA PRO A 72 -0.95 8.90 37.76
C PRO A 72 -2.38 9.18 38.26
N ARG A 73 -3.10 8.10 38.61
CA ARG A 73 -4.15 8.16 39.64
C ARG A 73 -3.45 8.32 40.98
N HIS A 74 -3.22 9.57 41.41
CA HIS A 74 -3.10 10.02 42.80
C HIS A 74 -2.56 11.45 42.79
N GLN A 75 -3.47 12.43 42.82
CA GLN A 75 -3.23 13.68 43.54
C GLN A 75 -4.55 14.04 44.26
N SER A 76 -4.44 14.05 45.59
CA SER A 76 -5.42 14.45 46.63
C SER A 76 -6.73 13.68 46.71
#